data_AF-A0A432MDD5-F1
#
_entry.id   AF-A0A432MDD5-F1
#
_cell.length_a   1.000
_cell.length_b   1.000
_cell.length_c   1.000
_cell.angle_alpha   90.00
_cell.angle_beta   90.00
_cell.angle_gamma   90.00
#
_symmetry.space_group_name_H-M   'P 1'
#
loop_
_entity.id
_entity.type
_entity.pdbx_description
1 polymer ?
#
loop_
_entity_poly.entity_id
_entity_poly.type
_entity_poly.pdbx_seq_one_letter_code
_entity_poly.pdbx_strand_id
1 'polypeptide(L)'
;MCKTVKKAVVGAGLGVAVLSLLFGTSAKYHARTAVEQARALAQSQMPFEYKLDEARQQVAALDPAISEHIEKLARAEYEVGRLEEQIAVAKANLKAQGQEMLALKEGLESGRLQLTSGVTYTAEELEADLARRLDTFHRCKETVGSLEQTLKARVEQMHAIQRALEEMAAQKKALSAKIEAIESRHEQLRAEQASNEFTFDTTPLSQAKKTIEELDRELDVLARKAELEGRYIEQGIKVEVAPDRDISSEVEAALEGLELEGTAPEASPAT
;
A
#
# COMPACT_ATOMS: atom_id res chain seq x y z
N MET A 1 48.55 9.89 1.61
CA MET A 1 47.28 10.36 1.02
C MET A 1 46.53 11.40 1.88
N CYS A 2 47.16 12.09 2.84
CA CYS A 2 46.48 13.05 3.74
C CYS A 2 46.55 14.54 3.34
N LYS A 3 47.32 14.90 2.31
CA LYS A 3 47.51 16.32 1.91
C LYS A 3 46.48 16.81 0.87
N THR A 4 45.94 15.92 0.04
CA THR A 4 44.94 16.26 -1.00
C THR A 4 43.53 16.38 -0.41
N VAL A 5 43.18 15.56 0.57
CA VAL A 5 41.89 15.63 1.28
C VAL A 5 41.77 16.93 2.09
N LYS A 6 42.83 17.36 2.79
CA LYS A 6 42.83 18.65 3.50
C LYS A 6 42.67 19.84 2.54
N LYS A 7 43.27 19.79 1.35
CA LYS A 7 43.12 20.85 0.33
C LYS A 7 41.73 20.87 -0.30
N ALA A 8 41.10 19.71 -0.50
CA ALA A 8 39.73 19.61 -1.02
C ALA A 8 38.70 20.17 -0.02
N VAL A 9 38.87 19.89 1.27
CA VAL A 9 37.98 20.41 2.33
C VAL A 9 38.13 21.93 2.50
N VAL A 10 39.35 22.45 2.42
CA VAL A 10 39.60 23.91 2.51
C VAL A 10 39.09 24.64 1.26
N GLY A 11 39.21 24.03 0.07
CA GLY A 11 38.67 24.59 -1.17
C GLY A 11 37.14 24.62 -1.21
N ALA A 12 36.48 23.56 -0.72
CA ALA A 12 35.02 23.51 -0.61
C ALA A 12 34.48 24.52 0.44
N GLY A 13 35.17 24.67 1.57
CA GLY A 13 34.79 25.62 2.62
C GLY A 13 34.91 27.09 2.18
N LEU A 14 35.95 27.44 1.43
CA LEU A 14 36.13 28.78 0.86
C LEU A 14 35.10 29.10 -0.23
N GLY A 15 34.75 28.13 -1.07
CA GLY A 15 33.71 28.30 -2.09
C GLY A 15 32.35 28.64 -1.49
N VAL A 16 31.94 27.92 -0.44
CA VAL A 16 30.68 28.18 0.28
C VAL A 16 30.72 29.52 1.04
N ALA A 17 31.87 29.90 1.61
CA ALA A 17 32.04 31.17 2.31
C ALA A 17 31.95 32.38 1.36
N VAL A 18 32.56 32.31 0.18
CA VAL A 18 32.51 33.40 -0.82
C VAL A 18 31.12 33.52 -1.45
N LEU A 19 30.45 32.40 -1.74
CA LEU A 19 29.06 32.39 -2.23
C LEU A 19 28.07 32.95 -1.19
N SER A 20 28.26 32.66 0.10
CA SER A 20 27.39 33.20 1.17
C SER A 20 27.63 34.69 1.46
N LEU A 21 28.85 35.19 1.28
CA LEU A 21 29.18 36.61 1.43
C LEU A 21 28.66 37.46 0.27
N LEU A 22 28.63 36.92 -0.96
CA LEU A 22 28.12 37.62 -2.14
C LEU A 22 26.59 37.56 -2.29
N PHE A 23 25.90 36.59 -1.66
CA PHE A 23 24.45 36.40 -1.82
C PHE A 23 23.60 36.56 -0.54
N GLY A 24 24.20 36.82 0.62
CA GLY A 24 23.45 37.13 1.85
C GLY A 24 22.56 35.99 2.37
N THR A 25 21.92 36.22 3.51
CA THR A 25 21.06 35.24 4.22
C THR A 25 19.74 34.93 3.50
N SER A 26 19.40 35.67 2.45
CA SER A 26 18.20 35.50 1.62
C SER A 26 18.30 34.34 0.62
N ALA A 27 19.50 33.80 0.38
CA ALA A 27 19.76 32.76 -0.62
C ALA A 27 19.30 31.34 -0.21
N LYS A 28 18.88 31.13 1.04
CA LYS A 28 18.49 29.80 1.55
C LYS A 28 17.28 29.21 0.81
N TYR A 29 16.35 30.05 0.34
CA TYR A 29 15.16 29.59 -0.39
C TYR A 29 15.41 29.30 -1.88
N HIS A 30 16.37 29.99 -2.51
CA HIS A 30 16.72 29.78 -3.93
C HIS A 30 17.83 28.75 -4.16
N ALA A 31 18.71 28.54 -3.18
CA ALA A 31 19.72 27.48 -3.25
C ALA A 31 19.08 26.09 -3.28
N ARG A 32 17.97 25.90 -2.56
CA ARG A 32 17.21 24.65 -2.57
C ARG A 32 16.63 24.36 -3.96
N THR A 33 15.99 25.36 -4.58
CA THR A 33 15.44 25.22 -5.94
C THR A 33 16.53 25.06 -7.00
N ALA A 34 17.67 25.74 -6.88
CA ALA A 34 18.78 25.58 -7.81
C ALA A 34 19.44 24.19 -7.72
N VAL A 35 19.56 23.63 -6.51
CA VAL A 35 20.05 22.25 -6.32
C VAL A 35 19.03 21.22 -6.81
N GLU A 36 17.74 21.45 -6.58
CA GLU A 36 16.66 20.60 -7.09
C GLU A 36 16.59 20.65 -8.63
N GLN A 37 16.76 21.82 -9.24
CA GLN A 37 16.81 22.00 -10.70
C GLN A 37 18.09 21.40 -11.30
N ALA A 38 19.25 21.58 -10.68
CA ALA A 38 20.49 20.95 -11.12
C ALA A 38 20.41 19.41 -11.03
N ARG A 39 19.77 18.87 -9.98
CA ARG A 39 19.51 17.43 -9.84
C ARG A 39 18.52 16.94 -10.89
N ALA A 40 17.45 17.69 -11.16
CA ALA A 40 16.47 17.36 -12.21
C ALA A 40 17.09 17.37 -13.62
N LEU A 41 17.95 18.36 -13.91
CA LEU A 41 18.69 18.45 -15.17
C LEU A 41 19.70 17.31 -15.32
N ALA A 42 20.43 16.96 -14.26
CA ALA A 42 21.33 15.80 -14.27
C ALA A 42 20.57 14.47 -14.48
N GLN A 43 19.41 14.29 -13.83
CA GLN A 43 18.55 13.11 -14.02
C GLN A 43 17.97 13.02 -15.43
N SER A 44 17.68 14.16 -16.07
CA SER A 44 17.20 14.21 -17.46
C SER A 44 18.25 13.73 -18.49
N GLN A 45 19.54 13.90 -18.19
CA GLN A 45 20.66 13.55 -19.08
C GLN A 45 21.30 12.17 -18.78
N MET A 46 20.72 11.38 -17.88
CA MET A 46 21.27 10.05 -17.58
C MET A 46 21.08 9.09 -18.77
N PRO A 47 22.14 8.33 -19.15
CA PRO A 47 22.04 7.27 -20.15
C PRO A 47 20.91 6.29 -19.82
N PHE A 48 20.26 5.78 -20.86
CA PHE A 48 19.12 4.87 -20.72
C PHE A 48 19.51 3.59 -19.96
N GLU A 49 20.73 3.09 -20.18
CA GLU A 49 21.28 1.91 -19.51
C GLU A 49 21.31 2.08 -17.98
N TYR A 50 21.66 3.28 -17.48
CA TYR A 50 21.66 3.56 -16.04
C TYR A 50 20.24 3.53 -15.46
N LYS A 51 19.24 4.05 -16.18
CA LYS A 51 17.84 4.02 -15.74
C LYS A 51 17.29 2.59 -15.69
N LEU A 52 17.74 1.72 -16.61
CA LEU A 52 17.39 0.30 -16.62
C LEU A 52 18.00 -0.44 -15.42
N ASP A 53 19.27 -0.17 -15.11
CA ASP A 53 19.95 -0.75 -13.95
C ASP A 53 19.36 -0.25 -12.63
N GLU A 54 19.02 1.04 -12.54
CA GLU A 54 18.29 1.59 -11.39
C GLU A 54 16.93 0.90 -11.21
N ALA A 55 16.16 0.72 -12.30
CA ALA A 55 14.88 0.01 -12.25
C ALA A 55 15.04 -1.45 -11.80
N ARG A 56 16.08 -2.16 -12.27
CA ARG A 56 16.41 -3.52 -11.79
C ARG A 56 16.71 -3.53 -10.31
N GLN A 57 17.49 -2.57 -9.82
CA GLN A 57 17.82 -2.45 -8.42
C GLN A 57 16.58 -2.15 -7.56
N GLN A 58 15.67 -1.30 -8.03
CA GLN A 58 14.40 -1.01 -7.35
C GLN A 58 13.51 -2.25 -7.27
N VAL A 59 13.45 -3.07 -8.34
CA VAL A 59 12.71 -4.35 -8.33
C VAL A 59 13.38 -5.37 -7.40
N ALA A 60 14.71 -5.43 -7.37
CA ALA A 60 15.45 -6.29 -6.44
C ALA A 60 15.29 -5.82 -4.98
N ALA A 61 15.11 -4.53 -4.73
CA ALA A 61 14.82 -3.99 -3.41
C ALA A 61 13.47 -4.43 -2.84
N LEU A 62 12.60 -5.07 -3.65
CA LEU A 62 11.37 -5.72 -3.15
C LEU A 62 11.65 -7.04 -2.43
N ASP A 63 12.80 -7.68 -2.65
CA ASP A 63 13.17 -8.97 -2.03
C ASP A 63 13.14 -8.99 -0.50
N PRO A 64 13.66 -7.99 0.24
CA PRO A 64 13.53 -7.97 1.68
C PRO A 64 12.07 -7.87 2.15
N ALA A 65 11.22 -7.10 1.46
CA ALA A 65 9.81 -7.01 1.79
C ALA A 65 9.09 -8.35 1.56
N ILE A 66 9.35 -9.02 0.43
CA ILE A 66 8.82 -10.36 0.15
C ILE A 66 9.28 -11.35 1.23
N SER A 67 10.55 -11.31 1.62
CA SER A 67 11.12 -12.18 2.66
C SER A 67 10.47 -11.95 4.03
N GLU A 68 10.23 -10.70 4.41
CA GLU A 68 9.49 -10.35 5.63
C GLU A 68 8.06 -10.92 5.61
N HIS A 69 7.38 -10.84 4.46
CA HIS A 69 6.04 -11.41 4.31
C HIS A 69 6.02 -12.94 4.35
N ILE A 70 7.04 -13.60 3.81
CA ILE A 70 7.22 -15.06 3.96
C ILE A 70 7.40 -15.42 5.44
N GLU A 71 8.21 -14.67 6.18
CA GLU A 71 8.40 -14.91 7.62
C GLU A 71 7.09 -14.72 8.39
N LYS A 72 6.33 -13.67 8.09
CA LYS A 72 5.00 -13.44 8.67
C LYS A 72 4.03 -14.59 8.37
N LEU A 73 4.04 -15.09 7.13
CA LEU A 73 3.20 -16.23 6.74
C LEU A 73 3.60 -17.49 7.51
N ALA A 74 4.89 -17.83 7.58
CA ALA A 74 5.39 -18.99 8.30
C ALA A 74 5.05 -18.93 9.81
N ARG A 75 5.17 -17.75 10.42
CA ARG A 75 4.75 -17.54 11.82
C ARG A 75 3.24 -17.74 11.97
N ALA A 76 2.43 -17.22 11.07
CA ALA A 76 0.98 -17.37 11.09
C ALA A 76 0.56 -18.85 10.93
N GLU A 77 1.17 -19.58 10.01
CA GLU A 77 0.95 -21.03 9.82
C GLU A 77 1.28 -21.82 11.10
N TYR A 78 2.41 -21.52 11.73
CA TYR A 78 2.78 -22.15 13.00
C TYR A 78 1.78 -21.84 14.12
N GLU A 79 1.35 -20.59 14.25
CA GLU A 79 0.36 -20.19 15.25
C GLU A 79 -1.00 -20.87 15.04
N VAL A 80 -1.44 -20.99 13.78
CA VAL A 80 -2.66 -21.72 13.40
C VAL A 80 -2.52 -23.19 13.79
N GLY A 81 -1.45 -23.87 13.38
CA GLY A 81 -1.23 -25.29 13.70
C GLY A 81 -1.19 -25.56 15.21
N ARG A 82 -0.51 -24.69 15.97
CA ARG A 82 -0.48 -24.78 17.44
C ARG A 82 -1.86 -24.60 18.06
N LEU A 83 -2.70 -23.72 17.51
CA LEU A 83 -4.06 -23.48 17.99
C LEU A 83 -4.99 -24.64 17.66
N GLU A 84 -4.84 -25.25 16.48
CA GLU A 84 -5.55 -26.47 16.09
C GLU A 84 -5.22 -27.63 17.06
N GLU A 85 -3.95 -27.82 17.39
CA GLU A 85 -3.52 -28.83 18.36
C GLU A 85 -4.15 -28.60 19.75
N GLN A 86 -4.11 -27.35 20.24
CA GLN A 86 -4.74 -26.99 21.51
C GLN A 86 -6.26 -27.27 21.51
N ILE A 87 -6.95 -26.95 20.41
CA ILE A 87 -8.38 -27.23 20.26
C ILE A 87 -8.62 -28.75 20.24
N ALA A 88 -7.79 -29.52 19.55
CA ALA A 88 -7.90 -30.97 19.50
C ALA A 88 -7.75 -31.59 20.89
N VAL A 89 -6.74 -31.17 21.67
CA VAL A 89 -6.54 -31.60 23.06
C VAL A 89 -7.74 -31.20 23.94
N ALA A 90 -8.21 -29.95 23.83
CA ALA A 90 -9.34 -29.46 24.61
C ALA A 90 -10.63 -30.25 24.29
N LYS A 91 -10.88 -30.57 23.01
CA LYS A 91 -12.00 -31.40 22.58
C LYS A 91 -11.88 -32.84 23.09
N ALA A 92 -10.68 -33.42 23.08
CA ALA A 92 -10.45 -34.76 23.60
C ALA A 92 -10.75 -34.83 25.11
N ASN A 93 -10.27 -33.85 25.87
CA ASN A 93 -10.55 -33.72 27.31
C ASN A 93 -12.06 -33.54 27.57
N LEU A 94 -12.73 -32.72 26.76
CA LEU A 94 -14.17 -32.50 26.86
C LEU A 94 -14.95 -33.79 26.58
N LYS A 95 -14.53 -34.57 25.57
CA LYS A 95 -15.12 -35.89 25.30
C LYS A 95 -14.94 -36.85 26.47
N ALA A 96 -13.75 -36.91 27.07
CA ALA A 96 -13.47 -37.75 28.24
C ALA A 96 -14.35 -37.34 29.44
N GLN A 97 -14.44 -36.04 29.75
CA GLN A 97 -15.32 -35.52 30.80
C GLN A 97 -16.79 -35.90 30.56
N GLY A 98 -17.26 -35.78 29.32
CA GLY A 98 -18.62 -36.18 28.94
C GLY A 98 -18.89 -37.67 29.15
N GLN A 99 -17.92 -38.52 28.84
CA GLN A 99 -18.03 -39.97 29.08
C GLN A 99 -18.05 -40.31 30.57
N GLU A 100 -17.20 -39.66 31.39
CA GLU A 100 -17.23 -39.83 32.85
C GLU A 100 -18.58 -39.41 33.44
N MET A 101 -19.14 -38.29 32.99
CA MET A 101 -20.45 -37.82 33.44
C MET A 101 -21.58 -38.78 33.06
N LEU A 102 -21.55 -39.35 31.86
CA LEU A 102 -22.52 -40.37 31.44
C LEU A 102 -22.42 -41.62 32.32
N ALA A 103 -21.21 -42.10 32.60
CA ALA A 103 -20.99 -43.24 33.48
C ALA A 103 -21.47 -42.97 34.92
N LEU A 104 -21.25 -41.75 35.44
CA LEU A 104 -21.76 -41.32 36.74
C LEU A 104 -23.29 -41.30 36.78
N LYS A 105 -23.91 -40.76 35.72
CA LYS A 105 -25.38 -40.73 35.60
C LYS A 105 -25.96 -42.16 35.56
N GLU A 106 -25.38 -43.06 34.77
CA GLU A 106 -25.81 -44.47 34.73
C GLU A 106 -25.58 -45.18 36.08
N GLY A 107 -24.51 -44.84 36.81
CA GLY A 107 -24.26 -45.32 38.17
C GLY A 107 -25.36 -44.89 39.15
N LEU A 108 -25.78 -43.62 39.07
CA LEU A 108 -26.88 -43.06 39.87
C LEU A 108 -28.22 -43.75 39.56
N GLU A 109 -28.57 -43.88 38.27
CA GLU A 109 -29.82 -44.53 37.84
C GLU A 109 -29.87 -46.03 38.23
N SER A 110 -28.72 -46.71 38.25
CA SER A 110 -28.62 -48.12 38.65
C SER A 110 -28.49 -48.34 40.17
N GLY A 111 -28.52 -47.28 40.98
CA GLY A 111 -28.40 -47.36 42.44
C GLY A 111 -27.01 -47.78 42.93
N ARG A 112 -25.99 -47.75 42.07
CA ARG A 112 -24.60 -48.06 42.43
C ARG A 112 -23.93 -46.81 42.98
N LEU A 113 -24.07 -46.62 44.29
CA LEU A 113 -23.53 -45.50 45.07
C LEU A 113 -22.01 -45.56 45.33
N GLN A 114 -21.30 -46.50 44.69
CA GLN A 114 -19.85 -46.63 44.83
C GLN A 114 -19.16 -46.07 43.59
N LEU A 115 -18.40 -45.00 43.80
CA LEU A 115 -17.44 -44.47 42.83
C LEU A 115 -16.17 -45.35 42.84
N THR A 116 -15.43 -45.34 41.72
CA THR A 116 -14.18 -46.12 41.51
C THR A 116 -13.12 -45.94 42.62
N SER A 117 -13.25 -44.90 43.45
CA SER A 117 -12.36 -44.60 44.58
C SER A 117 -12.71 -45.33 45.90
N GLY A 118 -13.73 -46.19 45.93
CA GLY A 118 -14.08 -46.98 47.12
C GLY A 118 -14.78 -46.19 48.24
N VAL A 119 -15.05 -44.90 48.02
CA VAL A 119 -15.87 -44.06 48.91
C VAL A 119 -17.34 -44.25 48.55
N THR A 120 -18.17 -44.55 49.55
CA THR A 120 -19.63 -44.64 49.39
C THR A 120 -20.18 -43.23 49.45
N TYR A 121 -20.80 -42.77 48.36
CA TYR A 121 -21.46 -41.47 48.33
C TYR A 121 -22.95 -41.64 48.51
N THR A 122 -23.62 -40.64 49.06
CA THR A 122 -25.09 -40.59 49.02
C THR A 122 -25.57 -40.17 47.62
N ALA A 123 -26.83 -40.48 47.28
CA ALA A 123 -27.40 -40.07 46.00
C ALA A 123 -27.38 -38.56 45.81
N GLU A 124 -27.68 -37.80 46.87
CA GLU A 124 -27.67 -36.33 46.88
C GLU A 124 -26.26 -35.76 46.63
N GLU A 125 -25.22 -36.36 47.21
CA GLU A 125 -23.82 -35.96 46.96
C GLU A 125 -23.39 -36.23 45.53
N LEU A 126 -23.84 -37.34 44.93
CA LEU A 126 -23.54 -37.68 43.54
C LEU A 126 -24.24 -36.73 42.56
N GLU A 127 -25.49 -36.37 42.82
CA GLU A 127 -26.23 -35.37 42.03
C GLU A 127 -25.57 -34.00 42.11
N ALA A 128 -25.15 -33.57 43.30
CA ALA A 128 -24.41 -32.33 43.48
C ALA A 128 -23.06 -32.35 42.74
N ASP A 129 -22.34 -33.48 42.74
CA ASP A 129 -21.10 -33.63 41.98
C ASP A 129 -21.34 -33.57 40.47
N LEU A 130 -22.37 -34.25 39.98
CA LEU A 130 -22.75 -34.25 38.56
C LEU A 130 -23.12 -32.84 38.09
N ALA A 131 -23.85 -32.08 38.91
CA ALA A 131 -24.17 -30.67 38.62
C ALA A 131 -22.90 -29.82 38.48
N ARG A 132 -21.94 -29.93 39.41
CA ARG A 132 -20.65 -29.20 39.33
C ARG A 132 -19.83 -29.59 38.10
N ARG A 133 -19.82 -30.89 37.75
CA ARG A 133 -19.15 -31.39 36.54
C ARG A 133 -19.81 -30.85 35.28
N LEU A 134 -21.14 -30.79 35.23
CA LEU A 134 -21.90 -30.25 34.10
C LEU A 134 -21.61 -28.75 33.91
N ASP A 135 -21.57 -27.98 34.98
CA ASP A 135 -21.21 -26.56 34.91
C ASP A 135 -19.79 -26.37 34.37
N THR A 136 -18.85 -27.19 34.85
CA THR A 136 -17.46 -27.17 34.37
C THR A 136 -17.37 -27.57 32.90
N PHE A 137 -18.09 -28.61 32.49
CA PHE A 137 -18.18 -29.07 31.11
C PHE A 137 -18.72 -27.97 30.18
N HIS A 138 -19.78 -27.25 30.59
CA HIS A 138 -20.32 -26.14 29.82
C HIS A 138 -19.30 -25.00 29.64
N ARG A 139 -18.59 -24.62 30.71
CA ARG A 139 -17.53 -23.60 30.62
C ARG A 139 -16.39 -24.02 29.69
N CYS A 140 -15.95 -25.28 29.79
CA CYS A 140 -14.94 -25.83 28.89
C CYS A 140 -15.43 -25.86 27.44
N LYS A 141 -16.70 -26.20 27.20
CA LYS A 141 -17.32 -26.19 25.86
C LYS A 141 -17.35 -24.79 25.26
N GLU A 142 -17.73 -23.79 26.05
CA GLU A 142 -17.71 -22.38 25.63
C GLU A 142 -16.27 -21.93 25.30
N THR A 143 -15.30 -22.35 26.11
CA THR A 143 -13.88 -22.05 25.87
C THR A 143 -13.40 -22.65 24.56
N VAL A 144 -13.74 -23.92 24.26
CA VAL A 144 -13.44 -24.55 22.97
C VAL A 144 -14.09 -23.77 21.82
N GLY A 145 -15.35 -23.36 21.96
CA GLY A 145 -16.04 -22.56 20.95
C GLY A 145 -15.35 -21.21 20.68
N SER A 146 -14.88 -20.53 21.74
CA SER A 146 -14.09 -19.28 21.61
C SER A 146 -12.74 -19.52 20.93
N LEU A 147 -12.05 -20.62 21.24
CA LEU A 147 -10.82 -21.01 20.56
C LEU A 147 -11.05 -21.30 19.08
N GLU A 148 -12.13 -21.98 18.71
CA GLU A 148 -12.50 -22.23 17.31
C GLU A 148 -12.80 -20.94 16.54
N GLN A 149 -13.50 -19.99 17.17
CA GLN A 149 -13.72 -18.66 16.58
C GLN A 149 -12.39 -17.92 16.36
N THR A 150 -11.49 -17.99 17.34
CA THR A 150 -10.15 -17.43 17.23
C THR A 150 -9.37 -18.09 16.10
N LEU A 151 -9.44 -19.42 15.98
CA LEU A 151 -8.79 -20.18 14.91
C LEU A 151 -9.29 -19.71 13.54
N LYS A 152 -10.60 -19.58 13.37
CA LYS A 152 -11.19 -19.09 12.12
C LYS A 152 -10.62 -17.71 11.74
N ALA A 153 -10.59 -16.78 12.68
CA ALA A 153 -10.02 -15.45 12.44
C ALA A 153 -8.52 -15.50 12.09
N ARG A 154 -7.75 -16.38 12.72
CA ARG A 154 -6.31 -16.56 12.43
C ARG A 154 -6.07 -17.17 11.04
N VAL A 155 -6.88 -18.15 10.65
CA VAL A 155 -6.83 -18.75 9.30
C VAL A 155 -7.17 -17.70 8.23
N GLU A 156 -8.20 -16.87 8.47
CA GLU A 156 -8.55 -15.77 7.56
C GLU A 156 -7.41 -14.74 7.42
N GLN A 157 -6.75 -14.39 8.53
CA GLN A 157 -5.56 -13.53 8.54
C GLN A 157 -4.39 -14.14 7.78
N MET A 158 -4.09 -15.43 8.01
CA MET A 158 -3.05 -16.17 7.30
C MET A 158 -3.28 -16.15 5.79
N HIS A 159 -4.51 -16.41 5.33
CA HIS A 159 -4.85 -16.33 3.91
C HIS A 159 -4.76 -14.91 3.35
N ALA A 160 -5.02 -13.87 4.15
CA ALA A 160 -4.80 -12.50 3.72
C ALA A 160 -3.31 -12.19 3.49
N ILE A 161 -2.43 -12.68 4.39
CA ILE A 161 -0.98 -12.56 4.23
C ILE A 161 -0.51 -13.32 2.98
N GLN A 162 -1.02 -14.54 2.77
CA GLN A 162 -0.72 -15.35 1.60
C GLN A 162 -1.09 -14.63 0.29
N ARG A 163 -2.32 -14.09 0.20
CA ARG A 163 -2.76 -13.32 -0.98
C ARG A 163 -1.88 -12.10 -1.25
N ALA A 164 -1.53 -11.35 -0.20
CA ALA A 164 -0.64 -10.20 -0.34
C ALA A 164 0.74 -10.61 -0.86
N LEU A 165 1.30 -11.72 -0.36
CA LEU A 165 2.58 -12.26 -0.83
C LEU A 165 2.52 -12.69 -2.30
N GLU A 166 1.47 -13.40 -2.71
CA GLU A 166 1.23 -13.81 -4.09
C GLU A 166 1.12 -12.59 -5.02
N GLU A 167 0.40 -11.55 -4.59
CA GLU A 167 0.28 -10.29 -5.32
C GLU A 167 1.64 -9.59 -5.49
N MET A 168 2.42 -9.45 -4.42
CA MET A 168 3.76 -8.85 -4.49
C MET A 168 4.71 -9.64 -5.40
N ALA A 169 4.68 -10.97 -5.33
CA ALA A 169 5.48 -11.84 -6.19
C ALA A 169 5.08 -11.69 -7.67
N ALA A 170 3.77 -11.62 -7.95
CA ALA A 170 3.24 -11.38 -9.29
C ALA A 170 3.64 -10.00 -9.83
N GLN A 171 3.53 -8.95 -9.01
CA GLN A 171 3.94 -7.59 -9.36
C GLN A 171 5.45 -7.53 -9.65
N LYS A 172 6.30 -8.15 -8.82
CA LYS A 172 7.75 -8.25 -9.05
C LYS A 172 8.03 -8.90 -10.40
N LYS A 173 7.42 -10.06 -10.67
CA LYS A 173 7.59 -10.78 -11.95
C LYS A 173 7.16 -9.93 -13.15
N ALA A 174 6.03 -9.24 -13.04
CA ALA A 174 5.53 -8.34 -14.08
C ALA A 174 6.48 -7.16 -14.34
N LEU A 175 7.04 -6.56 -13.29
CA LEU A 175 8.03 -5.48 -13.43
C LEU A 175 9.33 -5.98 -14.06
N SER A 176 9.83 -7.15 -13.64
CA SER A 176 11.01 -7.77 -14.26
C SER A 176 10.81 -8.05 -15.75
N ALA A 177 9.66 -8.61 -16.14
CA ALA A 177 9.36 -8.86 -17.55
C ALA A 177 9.23 -7.56 -18.37
N LYS A 178 8.70 -6.49 -17.78
CA LYS A 178 8.64 -5.17 -18.42
C LYS A 178 10.04 -4.59 -18.64
N ILE A 179 10.93 -4.70 -17.66
CA ILE A 179 12.33 -4.27 -17.78
C ILE A 179 13.02 -5.01 -18.92
N GLU A 180 12.88 -6.33 -18.98
CA GLU A 180 13.45 -7.18 -20.05
C GLU A 180 12.91 -6.80 -21.44
N ALA A 181 11.60 -6.58 -21.56
CA ALA A 181 10.99 -6.13 -22.82
C ALA A 181 11.51 -4.74 -23.27
N ILE A 182 11.69 -3.82 -22.31
CA ILE A 182 12.23 -2.48 -22.56
C ILE A 182 13.69 -2.55 -23.01
N GLU A 183 14.49 -3.42 -22.38
CA GLU A 183 15.89 -3.68 -22.76
C GLU A 183 16.00 -4.24 -24.17
N SER A 184 15.22 -5.28 -24.49
CA SER A 184 15.20 -5.89 -25.82
C SER A 184 14.84 -4.88 -26.91
N ARG A 185 13.83 -4.03 -26.66
CA ARG A 185 13.46 -2.96 -27.59
C ARG A 185 14.58 -1.93 -27.77
N HIS A 186 15.30 -1.59 -26.69
CA HIS A 186 16.44 -0.67 -26.77
C HIS A 186 17.61 -1.26 -27.58
N GLU A 187 17.92 -2.56 -27.39
CA GLU A 187 18.94 -3.25 -28.18
C GLU A 187 18.57 -3.32 -29.67
N GLN A 188 17.30 -3.59 -30.00
CA GLN A 188 16.80 -3.56 -31.37
C GLN A 188 17.01 -2.17 -32.01
N LEU A 189 16.59 -1.10 -31.33
CA LEU A 189 16.79 0.27 -31.81
C LEU A 189 18.27 0.62 -32.00
N ARG A 190 19.16 0.13 -31.11
CA ARG A 190 20.60 0.33 -31.23
C ARG A 190 21.19 -0.41 -32.44
N ALA A 191 20.73 -1.64 -32.69
CA ALA A 191 21.14 -2.43 -33.85
C ALA A 191 20.66 -1.79 -35.16
N GLU A 192 19.41 -1.29 -35.19
CA GLU A 192 18.86 -0.53 -36.32
C GLU A 192 19.68 0.74 -36.58
N GLN A 193 19.98 1.54 -35.54
CA GLN A 193 20.83 2.73 -35.66
C GLN A 193 22.22 2.38 -36.22
N ALA A 194 22.86 1.32 -35.71
CA ALA A 194 24.17 0.89 -36.20
C ALA A 194 24.12 0.40 -37.66
N SER A 195 23.02 -0.22 -38.08
CA SER A 195 22.80 -0.62 -39.48
C SER A 195 22.51 0.56 -40.41
N ASN A 196 21.82 1.58 -39.91
CA ASN A 196 21.48 2.79 -40.66
C ASN A 196 22.69 3.73 -40.82
N GLU A 197 23.61 3.74 -39.85
CA GLU A 197 24.89 4.45 -39.95
C GLU A 197 25.78 3.90 -41.10
N PHE A 198 25.48 2.70 -41.61
CA PHE A 198 26.15 2.10 -42.75
C PHE A 198 25.41 2.21 -44.09
N THR A 199 24.23 2.86 -44.14
CA THR A 199 23.46 2.99 -45.39
C THR A 199 22.81 4.37 -45.57
N PHE A 200 23.36 5.12 -46.52
CA PHE A 200 22.85 6.28 -47.26
C PHE A 200 23.27 7.70 -46.85
N ASP A 201 23.76 8.40 -47.87
CA ASP A 201 24.03 9.84 -47.96
C ASP A 201 22.90 10.66 -47.33
N THR A 202 23.30 11.34 -46.27
CA THR A 202 22.47 12.13 -45.37
C THR A 202 22.36 13.55 -45.92
N THR A 203 21.15 14.10 -45.98
CA THR A 203 20.82 15.50 -45.59
C THR A 203 19.31 15.78 -45.82
N PRO A 204 18.67 15.47 -46.97
CA PRO A 204 17.26 15.86 -47.20
C PRO A 204 16.23 14.90 -46.58
N LEU A 205 16.48 13.59 -46.63
CA LEU A 205 15.52 12.58 -46.13
C LEU A 205 15.40 12.59 -44.60
N SER A 206 16.49 12.93 -43.89
CA SER A 206 16.50 13.06 -42.42
C SER A 206 15.73 14.29 -41.94
N GLN A 207 15.73 15.39 -42.72
CA GLN A 207 14.92 16.57 -42.41
C GLN A 207 13.43 16.29 -42.63
N ALA A 208 13.07 15.60 -43.72
CA ALA A 208 11.69 15.20 -44.00
C ALA A 208 11.14 14.21 -42.96
N LYS A 209 11.95 13.24 -42.51
CA LYS A 209 11.56 12.30 -41.45
C LYS A 209 11.39 12.96 -40.09
N LYS A 210 12.27 13.91 -39.73
CA LYS A 210 12.13 14.69 -38.50
C LYS A 210 10.85 15.51 -38.48
N THR A 211 10.50 16.19 -39.58
CA THR A 211 9.27 16.99 -39.65
C THR A 211 8.01 16.14 -39.55
N ILE A 212 8.03 14.93 -40.14
CA ILE A 212 6.90 14.00 -40.03
C ILE A 212 6.78 13.43 -38.61
N GLU A 213 7.89 13.05 -37.95
CA GLU A 213 7.87 12.58 -36.55
C GLU A 213 7.45 13.68 -35.55
N GLU A 214 7.78 14.94 -35.84
CA GLU A 214 7.37 16.08 -35.01
C GLU A 214 5.87 16.32 -35.10
N LEU A 215 5.30 16.24 -36.31
CA LEU A 215 3.85 16.30 -36.54
C LEU A 215 3.10 15.12 -35.92
N ASP A 216 3.68 13.91 -35.93
CA ASP A 216 3.08 12.71 -35.33
C ASP A 216 3.06 12.80 -33.79
N ARG A 217 4.15 13.30 -33.17
CA ARG A 217 4.17 13.61 -31.73
C ARG A 217 3.16 14.68 -31.34
N GLU A 218 2.99 15.70 -32.17
CA GLU A 218 2.04 16.78 -31.89
C GLU A 218 0.59 16.30 -31.96
N LEU A 219 0.27 15.44 -32.94
CA LEU A 219 -1.03 14.75 -33.05
C LEU A 219 -1.30 13.82 -31.86
N ASP A 220 -0.31 13.05 -31.40
CA ASP A 220 -0.45 12.15 -30.24
C ASP A 220 -0.67 12.93 -28.94
N VAL A 221 0.01 14.06 -28.77
CA VAL A 221 -0.19 14.95 -27.62
C VAL A 221 -1.58 15.59 -27.66
N LEU A 222 -2.07 16.01 -28.83
CA LEU A 222 -3.42 16.55 -29.00
C LEU A 222 -4.49 15.48 -28.75
N ALA A 223 -4.28 14.24 -29.21
CA ALA A 223 -5.17 13.12 -28.95
C ALA A 223 -5.20 12.73 -27.46
N ARG A 224 -4.04 12.65 -26.79
CA ARG A 224 -3.95 12.41 -25.34
C ARG A 224 -4.56 13.54 -24.53
N LYS A 225 -4.42 14.79 -24.97
CA LYS A 225 -5.03 15.95 -24.33
C LYS A 225 -6.56 15.90 -24.44
N ALA A 226 -7.11 15.58 -25.62
CA ALA A 226 -8.56 15.39 -25.80
C ALA A 226 -9.10 14.20 -24.98
N GLU A 227 -8.34 13.11 -24.88
CA GLU A 227 -8.69 11.95 -24.04
C GLU A 227 -8.67 12.27 -22.54
N LEU A 228 -7.69 13.06 -22.10
CA LEU A 228 -7.61 13.54 -20.72
C LEU A 228 -8.68 14.58 -20.42
N GLU A 229 -8.96 15.51 -21.32
CA GLU A 229 -10.05 16.49 -21.19
C GLU A 229 -11.42 15.78 -21.13
N GLY A 230 -11.65 14.72 -21.90
CA GLY A 230 -12.82 13.85 -21.75
C GLY A 230 -12.87 13.15 -20.38
N ARG A 231 -11.74 12.62 -19.90
CA ARG A 231 -11.65 11.92 -18.60
C ARG A 231 -11.84 12.85 -17.39
N TYR A 232 -11.42 14.11 -17.48
CA TYR A 232 -11.57 15.11 -16.41
C TYR A 232 -12.93 15.81 -16.42
N ILE A 233 -13.64 15.86 -17.55
CA ILE A 233 -15.04 16.28 -17.59
C ILE A 233 -15.96 15.18 -17.01
N GLU A 234 -15.58 13.91 -17.09
CA GLU A 234 -16.39 12.78 -16.62
C GLU A 234 -16.14 12.32 -15.16
N GLN A 235 -15.06 12.74 -14.49
CA GLN A 235 -14.79 12.32 -13.10
C GLN A 235 -14.36 13.44 -12.14
N GLY A 236 -15.35 14.04 -11.49
CA GLY A 236 -15.26 14.74 -10.18
C GLY A 236 -15.58 16.23 -10.27
N ILE A 237 -16.78 16.69 -9.92
CA ILE A 237 -17.28 16.67 -8.53
C ILE A 237 -18.65 15.98 -8.44
N LYS A 238 -18.67 14.80 -7.81
CA LYS A 238 -19.89 14.23 -7.23
C LYS A 238 -19.86 14.52 -5.73
N VAL A 239 -20.63 15.51 -5.30
CA VAL A 239 -21.00 15.72 -3.89
C VAL A 239 -22.51 15.60 -3.85
N GLU A 240 -22.99 14.44 -3.40
CA GLU A 240 -24.34 14.33 -2.83
C GLU A 240 -24.23 14.62 -1.34
N VAL A 241 -24.86 15.71 -0.89
CA VAL A 241 -25.52 15.75 0.41
C VAL A 241 -26.89 16.39 0.22
N ALA A 242 -27.89 15.69 0.76
CA ALA A 242 -29.31 15.96 0.75
C ALA A 242 -29.70 17.28 1.48
N PRO A 243 -30.96 17.72 1.39
CA PRO A 243 -31.40 19.11 1.46
C PRO A 243 -31.65 19.59 2.89
N ASP A 244 -31.31 20.85 3.17
CA ASP A 244 -32.04 21.85 3.98
C ASP A 244 -31.06 22.88 4.54
N ARG A 245 -30.67 23.85 3.71
CA ARG A 245 -30.16 25.16 4.13
C ARG A 245 -30.27 26.12 2.96
N ASP A 246 -31.18 27.08 3.08
CA ASP A 246 -31.38 28.12 2.08
C ASP A 246 -30.30 29.21 2.21
N ILE A 247 -29.17 28.93 1.59
CA ILE A 247 -27.98 29.80 1.46
C ILE A 247 -28.30 31.15 0.80
N SER A 248 -29.43 31.25 0.09
CA SER A 248 -29.88 32.48 -0.58
C SER A 248 -30.19 33.58 0.43
N SER A 249 -30.85 33.24 1.54
CA SER A 249 -31.19 34.17 2.63
C SER A 249 -29.99 34.61 3.47
N GLU A 250 -28.97 33.75 3.61
CA GLU A 250 -27.71 34.07 4.31
C GLU A 250 -26.83 35.04 3.50
N VAL A 251 -26.89 34.97 2.16
CA VAL A 251 -26.11 35.86 1.28
C VAL A 251 -26.75 37.24 1.16
N GLU A 252 -28.09 37.32 1.12
CA GLU A 252 -28.83 38.57 1.05
C GLU A 252 -28.73 39.37 2.37
N ALA A 253 -28.78 38.69 3.53
CA ALA A 253 -28.54 39.29 4.84
C ALA A 253 -27.09 39.75 5.07
N ALA A 254 -26.11 39.17 4.36
CA ALA A 254 -24.70 39.58 4.42
C ALA A 254 -24.39 40.77 3.50
N LEU A 255 -25.21 41.04 2.49
CA LEU A 255 -25.05 42.12 1.50
C LEU A 255 -25.92 43.36 1.81
N GLU A 256 -26.91 43.27 2.70
CA GLU A 256 -27.76 44.39 3.14
C GLU A 256 -27.06 45.33 4.16
N GLY A 257 -25.83 45.02 4.59
CA GLY A 257 -25.08 45.78 5.61
C GLY A 257 -24.01 46.76 5.09
N LEU A 258 -23.84 46.93 3.77
CA LEU A 258 -22.79 47.77 3.19
C LEU A 258 -23.32 48.60 2.01
N GLU A 259 -24.13 49.62 2.33
CA GLU A 259 -24.38 50.73 1.42
C GLU A 259 -23.11 51.61 1.33
N LEU A 260 -22.54 51.75 0.13
CA LEU A 260 -21.75 52.93 -0.24
C LEU A 260 -22.29 53.48 -1.56
N GLU A 261 -23.00 54.59 -1.44
CA GLU A 261 -23.47 55.46 -2.53
C GLU A 261 -22.32 56.12 -3.32
N GLY A 262 -22.63 56.41 -4.58
CA GLY A 262 -22.02 57.48 -5.39
C GLY A 262 -20.98 56.97 -6.39
N THR A 263 -21.16 57.07 -7.71
CA THR A 263 -21.72 58.19 -8.47
C THR A 263 -22.12 57.72 -9.88
N ALA A 264 -23.34 58.10 -10.31
CA ALA A 264 -23.63 58.37 -11.72
C ALA A 264 -23.51 59.90 -11.90
N PRO A 265 -23.17 60.43 -13.09
CA PRO A 265 -24.09 60.47 -14.24
C PRO A 265 -23.33 60.18 -15.57
N GLU A 266 -23.90 60.08 -16.77
CA GLU A 266 -25.09 60.70 -17.33
C GLU A 266 -25.44 59.93 -18.62
N ALA A 267 -26.72 59.69 -18.84
CA ALA A 267 -27.24 59.15 -20.09
C ALA A 267 -27.49 60.29 -21.10
N SER A 268 -27.25 60.04 -22.39
CA SER A 268 -28.04 60.65 -23.46
C SER A 268 -27.99 59.81 -24.74
N PRO A 269 -29.05 59.87 -25.57
CA PRO A 269 -29.63 58.68 -26.17
C PRO A 269 -29.51 58.64 -27.70
N ALA A 270 -29.80 57.44 -28.22
CA ALA A 270 -30.37 57.11 -29.52
C ALA A 270 -30.29 58.16 -30.66
N THR A 271 -29.63 57.77 -31.74
CA THR A 271 -30.30 57.57 -33.04
C THR A 271 -29.60 56.43 -33.78
#